data_AF-A0A6P0Q1Z9-F1
#
_entry.id   AF-A0A6P0Q1Z9-F1
#
_cell.length_a   1.000
_cell.length_b   1.000
_cell.length_c   1.000
_cell.angle_alpha   90.00
_cell.angle_beta   90.00
_cell.angle_gamma   90.00
#
_symmetry.space_group_name_H-M   'P 1'
#
loop_
_entity.id
_entity.type
_entity.pdbx_description
1 polymer ?
#
loop_
_entity_poly.entity_id
_entity_poly.type
_entity_poly.pdbx_seq_one_letter_code
_entity_poly.pdbx_strand_id
1 'polypeptide(L)' 'AYRYLHMDAGHLGQRLNLAAIYLGLGVSGIGGFFDDQVNDVLGIPVDEAVVYITTLGRPRTRL' A
#
# COMPACT_ATOMS: atom_id res chain seq x y z
N ALA A 1 0.36 17.72 10.39
CA ALA A 1 -0.48 16.60 9.89
C ALA A 1 0.33 15.62 9.01
N TYR A 2 0.95 16.07 7.91
CA TYR A 2 1.67 15.25 6.92
C TYR A 2 2.56 14.12 7.47
N ARG A 3 3.46 14.42 8.42
CA ARG A 3 4.39 13.43 8.98
C ARG A 3 3.68 12.31 9.76
N TYR A 4 2.67 12.66 10.55
CA TYR A 4 1.88 11.68 11.31
C TYR A 4 1.01 10.83 10.40
N LEU A 5 0.45 11.42 9.34
CA LEU A 5 -0.28 10.68 8.31
C LEU A 5 0.57 9.57 7.66
N HIS A 6 1.85 9.86 7.36
CA HIS A 6 2.78 8.85 6.86
C HIS A 6 3.14 7.78 7.91
N MET A 7 3.26 8.18 9.19
CA MET A 7 3.46 7.22 10.29
C MET A 7 2.26 6.28 10.43
N ASP A 8 1.03 6.80 10.37
CA ASP A 8 -0.19 6.01 10.46
C ASP A 8 -0.33 5.06 9.26
N ALA A 9 -0.05 5.54 8.05
CA ALA A 9 -0.02 4.72 6.84
C ALA A 9 1.00 3.58 6.95
N GLY A 10 2.21 3.86 7.46
CA GLY A 10 3.22 2.84 7.73
C GLY A 10 2.78 1.82 8.78
N HIS A 11 2.11 2.27 9.84
CA HIS A 11 1.58 1.39 10.88
C HIS A 11 0.52 0.44 10.32
N LEU A 12 -0.40 0.94 9.49
CA LEU A 12 -1.40 0.12 8.80
C LEU A 12 -0.74 -0.84 7.79
N GLY A 13 0.22 -0.35 7.01
CA GLY A 13 0.99 -1.15 6.07
C GLY A 13 1.67 -2.35 6.73
N GLN A 14 2.30 -2.16 7.89
CA GLN A 14 2.95 -3.26 8.60
C GLN A 14 1.95 -4.29 9.15
N ARG A 15 0.78 -3.85 9.61
CA ARG A 15 -0.29 -4.78 10.02
C ARG A 15 -0.77 -5.62 8.85
N LEU A 16 -0.91 -5.02 7.67
CA LEU A 16 -1.26 -5.73 6.45
C LEU A 16 -0.16 -6.72 6.03
N ASN A 17 1.11 -6.34 6.17
CA ASN A 17 2.24 -7.25 5.92
C ASN A 17 2.17 -8.51 6.79
N LEU A 18 1.95 -8.34 8.10
CA LEU A 18 1.88 -9.46 9.04
C LEU A 18 0.67 -10.35 8.77
N ALA A 19 -0.49 -9.77 8.44
CA ALA A 19 -1.68 -10.52 8.08
C ALA A 19 -1.47 -11.33 6.78
N ALA A 20 -0.83 -10.74 5.77
CA ALA A 20 -0.53 -11.43 4.52
C ALA A 20 0.42 -12.62 4.74
N ILE A 21 1.49 -12.42 5.52
CA ILE A 21 2.42 -13.49 5.89
C ILE A 21 1.70 -14.62 6.63
N TYR A 22 0.85 -14.29 7.59
CA TYR A 22 0.05 -15.28 8.32
C TYR A 22 -0.85 -16.12 7.40
N LEU A 23 -1.38 -15.52 6.33
CA LEU A 23 -2.22 -16.16 5.32
C LEU A 23 -1.43 -16.87 4.21
N GLY A 24 -0.09 -16.90 4.27
CA GLY A 24 0.76 -17.47 3.22
C GLY A 24 0.73 -16.69 1.90
N LEU A 25 0.39 -15.40 1.96
CA LEU A 25 0.38 -14.49 0.81
C LEU A 25 1.69 -13.71 0.72
N GLY A 26 2.01 -13.27 -0.50
CA GLY A 26 3.02 -12.25 -0.76
C GLY A 26 2.41 -10.86 -0.58
N VAL A 27 3.24 -9.92 -0.12
CA VAL A 27 2.84 -8.54 0.15
C VAL A 27 4.02 -7.61 -0.13
N SER A 28 3.74 -6.43 -0.68
CA SER A 28 4.75 -5.40 -0.91
C SER A 28 4.16 -4.02 -0.77
N GLY A 29 4.73 -3.24 0.14
CA GLY A 29 4.41 -1.83 0.32
C GLY A 29 5.23 -0.93 -0.61
N ILE A 30 4.56 0.03 -1.23
CA ILE A 30 5.11 0.93 -2.25
C ILE A 30 4.89 2.36 -1.76
N GLY A 31 5.99 3.07 -1.49
CA GLY A 31 6.00 4.48 -1.11
C GLY A 31 6.48 5.43 -2.21
N GLY A 32 6.85 4.90 -3.38
CA GLY A 32 7.27 5.69 -4.54
C GLY A 32 6.35 5.42 -5.72
N PHE A 33 5.57 6.42 -6.10
CA PHE A 33 4.63 6.40 -7.23
C PHE A 33 4.39 7.83 -7.71
N PHE A 34 3.74 7.99 -8.86
CA PHE A 34 3.31 9.29 -9.36
C PHE A 34 1.88 9.56 -8.90
N ASP A 35 1.70 10.50 -7.97
CA ASP A 35 0.43 10.80 -7.32
C ASP A 35 -0.70 11.06 -8.32
N ASP A 36 -0.46 11.92 -9.32
CA ASP A 36 -1.46 12.28 -10.34
C ASP A 36 -1.94 11.05 -11.13
N GLN A 37 -1.02 10.15 -11.50
CA GLN A 37 -1.37 8.94 -12.25
C GLN A 37 -2.17 7.96 -11.40
N VAL A 38 -1.80 7.80 -10.13
CA VAL A 38 -2.51 6.93 -9.20
C VAL A 38 -3.90 7.48 -8.91
N ASN A 39 -4.03 8.79 -8.69
CA ASN A 39 -5.30 9.44 -8.43
C ASN A 39 -6.24 9.33 -9.63
N ASP A 40 -5.75 9.53 -10.84
CA ASP A 40 -6.54 9.35 -12.08
C ASP A 40 -7.03 7.90 -12.24
N VAL A 41 -6.14 6.92 -12.08
CA VAL A 41 -6.48 5.49 -12.21
C VAL A 41 -7.50 5.04 -11.17
N LEU A 42 -7.40 5.54 -9.93
CA LEU A 42 -8.28 5.15 -8.83
C LEU A 42 -9.52 6.05 -8.68
N GLY A 43 -9.63 7.14 -9.45
CA GLY A 43 -10.71 8.11 -9.35
C GLY A 43 -10.74 8.86 -8.00
N ILE A 44 -9.56 9.09 -7.41
CA ILE A 44 -9.43 9.80 -6.13
C ILE A 44 -9.73 11.29 -6.35
N PRO A 45 -10.61 11.90 -5.53
CA PRO A 45 -10.93 13.32 -5.67
C PRO A 45 -9.73 14.20 -5.30
N VAL A 46 -9.73 15.44 -5.80
CA VAL A 46 -8.58 16.38 -5.69
C VAL A 46 -8.22 16.80 -4.27
N ASP A 47 -9.13 16.61 -3.31
CA ASP A 47 -8.94 16.90 -1.88
C ASP A 47 -8.47 15.69 -1.07
N GLU A 48 -8.32 14.53 -1.71
CA GLU A 48 -7.74 13.32 -1.13
C GLU A 48 -6.37 13.00 -1.78
N ALA A 49 -5.54 12.24 -1.06
CA ALA A 49 -4.23 11.84 -1.54
C ALA A 49 -3.89 10.41 -1.12
N VAL A 50 -3.29 9.66 -2.04
CA VAL A 50 -2.71 8.34 -1.74
C VAL A 50 -1.39 8.54 -1.02
N VAL A 51 -1.27 7.97 0.19
CA VAL A 51 -0.07 8.11 1.04
C VAL A 51 0.81 6.87 0.99
N TYR A 52 0.21 5.72 0.69
CA TYR A 52 0.90 4.43 0.67
C TYR A 52 0.09 3.41 -0.12
N ILE A 53 0.75 2.64 -0.98
CA ILE A 53 0.11 1.56 -1.74
C ILE A 53 0.62 0.23 -1.18
N THR A 54 -0.27 -0.73 -0.95
CA THR A 54 0.13 -2.10 -0.62
C THR A 54 -0.44 -3.06 -1.66
N THR A 55 0.44 -3.85 -2.26
CA THR A 55 0.06 -4.92 -3.18
C THR A 55 0.06 -6.26 -2.46
N LEU A 56 -0.87 -7.13 -2.83
CA LEU A 56 -1.01 -8.49 -2.31
C LEU A 56 -1.05 -9.48 -3.47
N GLY A 57 -0.55 -10.69 -3.24
CA GLY A 57 -0.59 -11.74 -4.25
C GLY A 57 -0.25 -13.12 -3.70
N ARG A 58 -0.37 -14.14 -4.54
CA ARG A 58 0.13 -15.48 -4.21
C ARG A 58 1.55 -15.62 -4.76
N PRO A 59 2.54 -16.00 -3.93
CA PRO A 59 3.88 -16.28 -4.44
C PRO A 59 3.79 -17.37 -5.50
N ARG A 60 4.44 -17.17 -6.66
CA ARG A 60 4.61 -18.26 -7.63
C ARG A 60 5.52 -19.30 -7.00
N THR A 61 4.98 -20.44 -6.61
CA THR A 61 5.77 -21.62 -6.26
C THR A 61 6.62 -21.96 -7.49
N ARG A 62 7.95 -21.80 -7.41
CA ARG A 62 8.84 -22.46 -8.36
C ARG A 62 8.85 -23.93 -7.95
N LEU A 63 8.08 -24.75 -8.67
CA LEU A 63 8.37 -26.18 -8.76
C LEU A 63 9.62 -26.36 -9.63
#